data_AF-A0AAN5HXN8-F1
#
_entry.id   AF-A0AAN5HXN8-F1
#
_cell.length_a   1.000
_cell.length_b   1.000
_cell.length_c   1.000
_cell.angle_alpha   90.00
_cell.angle_beta   90.00
_cell.angle_gamma   90.00
#
_symmetry.space_group_name_H-M   'P 1'
#
loop_
_entity.id
_entity.type
_entity.pdbx_description
1 polymer ?
#
loop_
_entity_poly.entity_id
_entity_poly.type
_entity_poly.pdbx_seq_one_letter_code
_entity_poly.pdbx_strand_id
1 'polypeptide(L)'
;KYSTIEFEKKQYISVDGCYLTYDFNQFIWMFSETKACDIFQKYVDFGVLVSVSSVILVLDSATFVILRKKYKLSTFHTPKAKRHNEIMFYVQSVSQMLLYVFCYFFYCILSRYATNGWTLFLYTTVSWSIMHSVEGVIITVFNIRLIFRLRSSAVKE
;
A
#
# COMPACT_ATOMS: atom_id res chain seq x y z
N LYS A 1 47.58 2.10 -4.96
CA LYS A 1 47.26 1.12 -3.90
C LYS A 1 45.97 1.61 -3.24
N TYR A 2 44.83 1.34 -3.87
CA TYR A 2 43.53 1.82 -3.38
C TYR A 2 43.10 0.90 -2.25
N SER A 3 43.08 1.45 -1.04
CA SER A 3 42.55 0.81 0.15
C SER A 3 41.04 0.61 -0.03
N THR A 4 40.64 -0.63 -0.26
CA THR A 4 39.27 -1.12 -0.08
C THR A 4 38.91 -0.91 1.38
N ILE A 5 38.15 0.15 1.65
CA ILE A 5 37.45 0.31 2.93
C ILE A 5 36.28 -0.68 2.85
N GLU A 6 36.44 -1.86 3.44
CA GLU A 6 35.31 -2.71 3.80
C GLU A 6 34.48 -1.92 4.81
N PHE A 7 33.44 -1.24 4.33
CA PHE A 7 32.45 -0.61 5.19
C PHE A 7 31.70 -1.74 5.92
N GLU A 8 32.05 -1.89 7.18
CA GLU A 8 31.46 -2.80 8.16
C GLU A 8 29.92 -2.66 8.14
N LYS A 9 29.22 -3.61 7.49
CA LYS A 9 27.74 -3.72 7.53
C LYS A 9 27.33 -4.02 8.98
N LYS A 10 27.16 -2.99 9.80
CA LYS A 10 26.69 -3.16 11.18
C LYS A 10 25.28 -3.76 11.18
N GLN A 11 25.08 -4.74 12.05
CA GLN A 11 23.85 -5.49 12.22
C GLN A 11 22.94 -4.76 13.22
N TYR A 12 21.76 -4.32 12.81
CA TYR A 12 20.92 -3.44 13.64
C TYR A 12 19.65 -4.12 14.18
N ILE A 13 19.08 -5.11 13.47
CA ILE A 13 17.87 -5.84 13.87
C ILE A 13 18.03 -7.29 13.40
N SER A 14 17.95 -8.29 14.28
CA SER A 14 18.00 -9.71 13.90
C SER A 14 16.76 -10.49 14.32
N VAL A 15 16.16 -11.21 13.39
CA VAL A 15 15.11 -12.21 13.66
C VAL A 15 15.55 -13.51 12.98
N ASP A 16 15.72 -14.58 13.76
CA ASP A 16 16.03 -15.94 13.29
C ASP A 16 17.13 -16.02 12.21
N GLY A 17 18.26 -15.34 12.42
CA GLY A 17 19.40 -15.37 11.51
C GLY A 17 19.26 -14.50 10.25
N CYS A 18 18.14 -13.79 10.08
CA CYS A 18 18.05 -12.68 9.15
C CYS A 18 18.31 -11.35 9.87
N TYR A 19 19.05 -10.45 9.22
CA TYR A 19 19.26 -9.10 9.72
C TYR A 19 19.17 -8.04 8.63
N LEU A 20 18.73 -6.86 9.05
CA LEU A 20 18.71 -5.66 8.22
C LEU A 20 20.07 -4.94 8.30
N THR A 21 20.62 -4.65 7.13
CA THR A 21 21.84 -3.86 6.96
C THR A 21 21.50 -2.55 6.27
N TYR A 22 22.03 -1.46 6.79
CA TYR A 22 21.91 -0.15 6.13
C TYR A 22 23.03 0.01 5.10
N ASP A 23 22.66 0.26 3.84
CA ASP A 23 23.62 0.57 2.79
C ASP A 23 23.85 2.07 2.71
N PHE A 24 25.06 2.52 3.04
CA PHE A 24 25.45 3.93 3.00
C PHE A 24 25.65 4.49 1.59
N ASN A 25 25.85 3.63 0.58
CA ASN A 25 25.98 4.06 -0.82
C ASN A 25 24.63 4.30 -1.48
N GLN A 26 23.58 3.62 -1.00
CA GLN A 26 22.23 3.69 -1.54
C GLN A 26 21.22 4.35 -0.57
N PHE A 27 21.66 4.61 0.67
CA PHE A 27 20.87 5.12 1.80
C PHE A 27 19.57 4.34 2.05
N ILE A 28 19.60 3.04 1.78
CA ILE A 28 18.45 2.16 1.89
C ILE A 28 18.74 1.02 2.87
N TRP A 29 17.69 0.61 3.57
CA TRP A 29 17.71 -0.60 4.38
C TRP A 29 17.52 -1.81 3.48
N MET A 30 18.49 -2.71 3.47
CA MET A 30 18.42 -3.96 2.72
C MET A 30 18.49 -5.15 3.66
N PHE A 31 17.77 -6.20 3.30
CA PHE A 31 17.99 -7.51 3.90
C PHE A 31 19.40 -8.00 3.56
N SER A 32 20.10 -8.60 4.53
CA SER A 32 21.43 -9.15 4.28
C SER A 32 21.39 -10.34 3.33
N GLU A 33 22.49 -10.60 2.62
CA GLU A 33 22.66 -11.72 1.67
C GLU A 33 22.82 -13.06 2.40
N THR A 34 21.80 -13.44 3.17
CA THR A 34 21.73 -14.71 3.89
C THR A 34 20.51 -15.49 3.41
N LYS A 35 20.61 -16.82 3.40
CA LYS A 35 19.48 -17.68 3.01
C LYS A 35 18.23 -17.44 3.86
N ALA A 36 18.41 -17.11 5.15
CA ALA A 36 17.32 -16.77 6.04
C ALA A 36 16.60 -15.48 5.61
N CYS A 37 17.35 -14.45 5.21
CA CYS A 37 16.78 -13.21 4.72
C CYS A 37 16.10 -13.33 3.35
N ASP A 38 16.61 -14.15 2.44
CA ASP A 38 15.92 -14.41 1.17
C ASP A 38 14.54 -15.04 1.40
N ILE A 39 14.45 -15.99 2.33
CA ILE A 39 13.18 -16.60 2.75
C ILE A 39 12.28 -15.53 3.37
N PHE A 40 12.82 -14.70 4.28
CA PHE A 40 12.04 -13.66 4.95
C PHE A 40 11.48 -12.64 3.95
N GLN A 41 12.32 -12.08 3.08
CA GLN A 41 11.91 -11.11 2.07
C GLN A 41 10.85 -11.70 1.11
N LYS A 42 11.00 -12.96 0.72
CA LYS A 42 10.06 -13.60 -0.22
C LYS A 42 8.73 -13.97 0.41
N TYR A 43 8.74 -14.57 1.59
CA TYR A 43 7.54 -15.15 2.20
C TYR A 43 6.86 -14.21 3.20
N VAL A 44 7.64 -13.43 3.95
CA VAL A 44 7.10 -12.51 4.93
C VAL A 44 6.79 -11.18 4.26
N ASP A 45 7.79 -10.51 3.70
CA ASP A 45 7.57 -9.16 3.14
C ASP A 45 6.67 -9.21 1.90
N PHE A 46 7.14 -9.86 0.82
CA PHE A 46 6.35 -9.95 -0.42
C PHE A 46 5.11 -10.84 -0.27
N GLY A 47 5.22 -11.96 0.45
CA GLY A 47 4.12 -12.91 0.61
C GLY A 47 2.96 -12.37 1.44
N VAL A 48 3.21 -11.67 2.55
CA VAL A 48 2.15 -11.04 3.35
C VAL A 48 1.47 -9.94 2.55
N LEU A 49 2.25 -9.10 1.85
CA LEU A 49 1.70 -8.04 1.00
C LEU A 49 0.72 -8.62 -0.05
N VAL A 50 1.17 -9.60 -0.84
CA VAL A 50 0.33 -10.20 -1.89
C VAL A 50 -0.88 -10.91 -1.31
N SER A 51 -0.73 -11.65 -0.21
CA SER A 51 -1.84 -12.39 0.40
C SER A 51 -2.92 -11.46 0.96
N VAL A 52 -2.53 -10.41 1.70
CA VAL A 52 -3.46 -9.42 2.26
C VAL A 52 -4.20 -8.68 1.14
N SER A 53 -3.48 -8.18 0.13
CA SER A 53 -4.10 -7.50 -1.02
C SER A 53 -5.07 -8.41 -1.78
N SER A 54 -4.72 -9.69 -1.95
CA SER A 54 -5.59 -10.67 -2.61
C SER A 54 -6.86 -10.94 -1.81
N VAL A 55 -6.77 -11.07 -0.48
CA VAL A 55 -7.93 -11.24 0.39
C VAL A 55 -8.86 -10.04 0.31
N ILE A 56 -8.32 -8.82 0.36
CA ILE A 56 -9.11 -7.59 0.23
C ILE A 56 -9.86 -7.56 -1.10
N LEU A 57 -9.17 -7.84 -2.23
CA LEU A 57 -9.79 -7.87 -3.55
C LEU A 57 -10.94 -8.90 -3.63
N VAL A 58 -10.75 -10.08 -3.05
CA VAL A 58 -11.78 -11.13 -3.01
C VAL A 58 -12.98 -10.69 -2.19
N LEU A 59 -12.75 -10.11 -1.00
CA LEU A 59 -13.83 -9.62 -0.13
C LEU A 59 -14.61 -8.49 -0.78
N ASP A 60 -13.94 -7.53 -1.41
CA ASP A 60 -14.59 -6.41 -2.10
C ASP A 60 -15.41 -6.88 -3.31
N SER A 61 -14.85 -7.81 -4.09
CA SER A 61 -15.54 -8.41 -5.24
C SER A 61 -16.76 -9.21 -4.82
N ALA A 62 -16.61 -10.06 -3.79
CA ALA A 62 -17.71 -10.85 -3.24
C ALA A 62 -18.82 -9.94 -2.69
N THR A 63 -18.45 -8.91 -1.93
CA THR A 63 -19.37 -7.89 -1.42
C THR A 63 -20.11 -7.21 -2.56
N PHE A 64 -19.41 -6.78 -3.61
CA PHE A 64 -20.02 -6.17 -4.79
C PHE A 64 -21.01 -7.11 -5.49
N VAL A 65 -20.67 -8.39 -5.69
CA VAL A 65 -21.54 -9.38 -6.35
C VAL A 65 -22.78 -9.67 -5.51
N ILE A 66 -22.63 -9.94 -4.22
CA ILE A 66 -23.75 -10.18 -3.29
C ILE A 66 -24.70 -8.99 -3.32
N LEU A 67 -24.13 -7.79 -3.32
CA LEU A 67 -24.87 -6.56 -3.30
C LEU A 67 -25.61 -6.30 -4.62
N ARG A 68 -24.97 -6.55 -5.77
CA ARG A 68 -25.63 -6.53 -7.09
C ARG A 68 -26.81 -7.50 -7.16
N LYS A 69 -26.65 -8.73 -6.62
CA LYS A 69 -27.74 -9.71 -6.54
C LYS A 69 -28.89 -9.22 -5.66
N LYS A 70 -28.58 -8.69 -4.46
CA LYS A 70 -29.58 -8.08 -3.57
C LYS A 70 -30.34 -6.95 -4.26
N TYR A 71 -29.65 -6.06 -4.99
CA TYR A 71 -30.31 -4.97 -5.71
C TYR A 71 -31.15 -5.40 -6.90
N LYS A 72 -30.79 -6.51 -7.57
CA LYS A 72 -31.59 -7.05 -8.67
C LYS A 72 -32.85 -7.76 -8.16
N LEU A 73 -32.76 -8.42 -7.00
CA LEU A 73 -33.87 -9.18 -6.40
C LEU A 73 -34.78 -8.29 -5.53
N SER A 74 -34.25 -7.23 -4.94
CA SER A 74 -35.00 -6.29 -4.10
C SER A 74 -35.79 -5.32 -4.97
N THR A 75 -37.00 -5.71 -5.35
CA THR A 75 -38.03 -4.82 -5.91
C THR A 75 -38.46 -3.72 -4.92
N PHE A 76 -38.14 -3.89 -3.63
CA PHE A 76 -38.50 -2.98 -2.54
C PHE A 76 -37.34 -2.07 -2.11
N HIS A 77 -37.53 -0.76 -2.35
CA HIS A 77 -37.10 0.39 -1.53
C HIS A 77 -35.70 0.40 -0.90
N THR A 78 -34.65 -0.13 -1.53
CA THR A 78 -33.30 0.20 -1.05
C THR A 78 -32.97 1.64 -1.44
N PRO A 79 -32.67 2.55 -0.49
CA PRO A 79 -32.49 3.96 -0.81
C PRO A 79 -31.37 4.13 -1.83
N LYS A 80 -31.62 4.86 -2.92
CA LYS A 80 -30.62 5.14 -3.98
C LYS A 80 -29.29 5.66 -3.39
N ALA A 81 -29.37 6.41 -2.30
CA ALA A 81 -28.21 6.91 -1.56
C ALA A 81 -27.34 5.81 -0.92
N LYS A 82 -27.94 4.73 -0.37
CA LYS A 82 -27.20 3.62 0.23
C LYS A 82 -26.46 2.83 -0.84
N ARG A 83 -27.14 2.52 -1.95
CA ARG A 83 -26.54 1.90 -3.14
C ARG A 83 -25.38 2.69 -3.70
N HIS A 84 -25.54 4.02 -3.81
CA HIS A 84 -24.48 4.90 -4.28
C HIS A 84 -23.24 4.81 -3.38
N ASN A 85 -23.41 4.91 -2.06
CA ASN A 85 -22.28 4.87 -1.13
C ASN A 85 -21.52 3.54 -1.19
N GLU A 86 -22.22 2.41 -1.31
CA GLU A 86 -21.59 1.09 -1.43
C GLU A 86 -20.81 0.92 -2.74
N ILE A 87 -21.33 1.45 -3.85
CA ILE A 87 -20.57 1.49 -5.12
C ILE A 87 -19.33 2.39 -4.96
N MET A 88 -19.47 3.53 -4.28
CA MET A 88 -18.34 4.43 -4.01
C MET A 88 -17.27 3.76 -3.15
N PHE A 89 -17.62 2.95 -2.15
CA PHE A 89 -16.65 2.17 -1.37
C PHE A 89 -15.89 1.15 -2.22
N TYR A 90 -16.59 0.44 -3.11
CA TYR A 90 -15.94 -0.49 -4.03
C TYR A 90 -14.97 0.25 -4.98
N VAL A 91 -15.42 1.37 -5.57
CA VAL A 91 -14.58 2.19 -6.44
C VAL A 91 -13.37 2.74 -5.68
N GLN A 92 -13.55 3.18 -4.44
CA GLN A 92 -12.46 3.63 -3.57
C GLN A 92 -11.38 2.55 -3.41
N SER A 93 -11.77 1.33 -3.04
CA SER A 93 -10.81 0.23 -2.84
C SER A 93 -10.04 -0.11 -4.14
N VAL A 94 -10.75 -0.19 -5.27
CA VAL A 94 -10.12 -0.41 -6.58
C VAL A 94 -9.17 0.73 -6.94
N SER A 95 -9.55 1.99 -6.71
CA SER A 95 -8.69 3.15 -6.95
C SER A 95 -7.42 3.12 -6.10
N GLN A 96 -7.52 2.73 -4.82
CA GLN A 96 -6.35 2.60 -3.94
C GLN A 96 -5.39 1.51 -4.45
N MET A 97 -5.91 0.35 -4.85
CA MET A 97 -5.07 -0.73 -5.37
C MET A 97 -4.40 -0.37 -6.71
N LEU A 98 -5.12 0.32 -7.61
CA LEU A 98 -4.53 0.80 -8.86
C LEU A 98 -3.43 1.84 -8.60
N LEU A 99 -3.63 2.74 -7.64
CA LEU A 99 -2.62 3.72 -7.24
C LEU A 99 -1.37 3.02 -6.69
N TYR A 100 -1.54 2.02 -5.83
CA TYR A 100 -0.43 1.25 -5.27
C TYR A 100 0.41 0.58 -6.37
N VAL A 101 -0.24 -0.14 -7.31
CA VAL A 101 0.44 -0.79 -8.44
C VAL A 101 1.15 0.24 -9.33
N PHE A 102 0.50 1.37 -9.61
CA PHE A 102 1.06 2.43 -10.42
C PHE A 102 2.31 3.06 -9.78
N CYS A 103 2.25 3.41 -8.50
CA CYS A 103 3.38 3.97 -7.76
C CYS A 103 4.52 2.96 -7.61
N TYR A 104 4.22 1.68 -7.36
CA TYR A 104 5.22 0.62 -7.30
C TYR A 104 5.94 0.44 -8.65
N PHE A 105 5.18 0.41 -9.75
CA PHE A 105 5.76 0.37 -11.09
C PHE A 105 6.66 1.58 -11.38
N PHE A 106 6.20 2.78 -11.00
CA PHE A 106 6.98 4.00 -11.17
C PHE A 106 8.27 3.98 -10.34
N TYR A 107 8.21 3.48 -9.10
CA TYR A 107 9.38 3.23 -8.26
C TYR A 107 10.38 2.28 -8.94
N CYS A 108 9.93 1.16 -9.51
CA CYS A 108 10.80 0.22 -10.23
C CYS A 108 11.49 0.85 -11.45
N ILE A 109 10.90 1.87 -12.07
CA ILE A 109 11.49 2.60 -13.19
C ILE A 109 12.47 3.66 -12.66
N LEU A 110 12.01 4.52 -11.74
CA LEU A 110 12.83 5.61 -11.21
C LEU A 110 14.09 5.11 -10.52
N SER A 111 14.03 3.97 -9.82
CA SER A 111 15.20 3.38 -9.18
C SER A 111 16.29 3.00 -10.18
N ARG A 112 15.95 2.70 -11.43
CA ARG A 112 16.93 2.42 -12.51
C ARG A 112 17.64 3.67 -13.02
N TYR A 113 17.05 4.84 -12.86
CA TYR A 113 17.64 6.12 -13.28
C TYR A 113 18.40 6.82 -12.16
N ALA A 114 18.42 6.27 -10.95
CA ALA A 114 19.17 6.83 -9.84
C ALA A 114 20.68 6.64 -10.08
N THR A 115 21.41 7.75 -10.21
CA THR A 115 22.86 7.75 -10.49
C THR A 115 23.72 7.71 -9.23
N ASN A 116 23.15 8.05 -8.07
CA ASN A 116 23.80 7.99 -6.77
C ASN A 116 22.76 7.67 -5.68
N GLY A 117 23.23 7.29 -4.48
CA GLY A 117 22.35 6.92 -3.37
C GLY A 117 21.41 8.02 -2.93
N TRP A 118 21.85 9.27 -2.94
CA TRP A 118 21.00 10.41 -2.54
C TRP A 118 19.79 10.55 -3.46
N THR A 119 19.99 10.39 -4.76
CA THR A 119 18.92 10.39 -5.75
C THR A 119 17.98 9.20 -5.56
N LEU A 120 18.53 8.00 -5.30
CA LEU A 120 17.71 6.80 -5.04
C LEU A 120 16.86 6.97 -3.78
N PHE A 121 17.45 7.46 -2.69
CA PHE A 121 16.78 7.73 -1.42
C PHE A 121 15.65 8.74 -1.58
N LEU A 122 15.91 9.86 -2.27
CA LEU A 122 14.90 10.88 -2.53
C LEU A 122 13.77 10.32 -3.38
N TYR A 123 14.06 9.63 -4.48
CA TYR A 123 13.03 9.02 -5.32
C TYR A 123 12.20 8.00 -4.56
N THR A 124 12.82 7.16 -3.75
CA THR A 124 12.12 6.18 -2.93
C THR A 124 11.21 6.87 -1.91
N THR A 125 11.80 7.71 -1.06
CA THR A 125 11.09 8.33 0.08
C THR A 125 9.97 9.24 -0.38
N VAL A 126 10.22 10.10 -1.38
CA VAL A 126 9.21 11.03 -1.90
C VAL A 126 8.09 10.25 -2.59
N SER A 127 8.41 9.21 -3.39
CA SER A 127 7.37 8.42 -4.07
C SER A 127 6.46 7.71 -3.07
N TRP A 128 7.02 7.05 -2.05
CA TRP A 128 6.24 6.40 -1.00
C TRP A 128 5.40 7.39 -0.19
N SER A 129 5.97 8.56 0.14
CA SER A 129 5.25 9.60 0.89
C SER A 129 4.08 10.18 0.10
N ILE A 130 4.28 10.45 -1.19
CA ILE A 130 3.22 10.93 -2.10
C ILE A 130 2.14 9.87 -2.24
N MET A 131 2.51 8.61 -2.46
CA MET A 131 1.56 7.51 -2.58
C MET A 131 0.63 7.45 -1.35
N HIS A 132 1.17 7.37 -0.14
CA HIS A 132 0.36 7.33 1.08
C HIS A 132 -0.46 8.60 1.32
N SER A 133 0.06 9.77 0.93
CA SER A 133 -0.70 11.02 1.00
C SER A 133 -1.91 10.99 0.07
N VAL A 134 -1.74 10.50 -1.16
CA VAL A 134 -2.82 10.40 -2.15
C VAL A 134 -3.83 9.32 -1.74
N GLU A 135 -3.38 8.19 -1.17
CA GLU A 135 -4.28 7.18 -0.60
C GLU A 135 -5.22 7.77 0.45
N GLY A 136 -4.69 8.58 1.38
CA GLY A 136 -5.49 9.29 2.38
C GLY A 136 -6.51 10.26 1.78
N VAL A 137 -6.12 10.97 0.71
CA VAL A 137 -7.03 11.86 -0.04
C VAL A 137 -8.15 11.07 -0.70
N ILE A 138 -7.85 9.94 -1.35
CA ILE A 138 -8.85 9.06 -1.96
C ILE A 138 -9.87 8.63 -0.91
N ILE A 139 -9.43 8.08 0.22
CA ILE A 139 -10.33 7.65 1.31
C ILE A 139 -11.23 8.83 1.74
N THR A 140 -10.64 10.00 1.96
CA THR A 140 -11.37 11.17 2.43
C THR A 140 -12.44 11.61 1.44
N VAL A 141 -12.11 11.71 0.15
CA VAL A 141 -13.03 12.14 -0.92
C VAL A 141 -14.21 11.19 -1.03
N PHE A 142 -13.97 9.88 -1.03
CA PHE A 142 -15.04 8.89 -1.17
C PHE A 142 -15.92 8.77 0.09
N ASN A 143 -15.39 9.12 1.27
CA ASN A 143 -16.12 9.10 2.55
C ASN A 143 -16.73 10.44 2.99
N ILE A 144 -16.42 11.54 2.29
CA ILE A 144 -16.79 12.89 2.75
C ILE A 144 -18.30 13.04 2.99
N ARG A 145 -19.13 12.39 2.16
CA ARG A 145 -20.60 12.40 2.30
C ARG A 145 -21.08 11.64 3.52
N LEU A 146 -20.40 10.56 3.91
CA LEU A 146 -20.70 9.82 5.13
C LEU A 146 -20.36 10.67 6.35
N ILE A 147 -19.16 11.26 6.34
CA ILE A 147 -18.67 12.14 7.42
C ILE A 147 -19.62 13.32 7.65
N PHE A 148 -20.05 14.00 6.58
CA PHE A 148 -21.01 15.10 6.70
C PHE A 148 -22.38 14.66 7.24
N ARG A 149 -22.86 13.46 6.86
CA ARG A 149 -24.12 12.91 7.39
C ARG A 149 -24.02 12.59 8.87
N LEU A 150 -22.95 11.91 9.29
CA LEU A 150 -22.71 11.59 10.70
C LEU A 150 -22.62 12.87 11.54
N ARG A 151 -21.91 13.89 11.04
CA ARG A 151 -21.81 15.20 11.71
C ARG A 151 -23.16 15.90 11.81
N SER A 152 -23.99 15.86 10.76
CA SER A 152 -25.32 16.47 10.81
C SER A 152 -26.29 15.73 11.74
N SER A 153 -26.13 14.42 11.95
CA SER A 153 -26.91 13.66 12.91
C SER A 153 -26.50 13.96 14.35
N ALA A 154 -25.20 14.10 14.63
CA ALA A 154 -24.68 14.42 15.96
C ALA A 154 -25.01 15.85 16.44
N VAL A 155 -25.33 16.78 15.53
CA VAL A 155 -25.76 18.15 15.88
C VAL A 155 -27.28 18.23 16.17
N LYS A 156 -28.04 17.17 15.86
CA LYS A 156 -29.49 17.12 16.06
C LYS A 156 -29.91 16.41 17.36
N GLU A 157 -28.98 15.74 18.04
CA GLU A 157 -29.12 15.29 19.43
C GLU A 157 -28.65 16.39 20.39
#